data_AF-A0A8C5GG77-F1
#
_entry.id   AF-A0A8C5GG77-F1
#
_cell.length_a   1.000
_cell.length_b   1.000
_cell.length_c   1.000
_cell.angle_alpha   90.00
_cell.angle_beta   90.00
_cell.angle_gamma   90.00
#
_symmetry.space_group_name_H-M   'P 1'
#
loop_
_entity.id
_entity.type
_entity.pdbx_description
1 polymer ?
#
loop_
_entity_poly.entity_id
_entity_poly.type
_entity_poly.pdbx_seq_one_letter_code
_entity_poly.pdbx_strand_id
1 'polypeptide(L)'
;FLGRTLEPEVLIITNVEKHFGNMCQRFAEYVCSTAKLRDKADNLVREIGRYADTETSNLKKGMRQFAGHLAMIEDYREARVERLKAKVIGPLKSYGSVVKHTRKDLKAIQSVRNREAKHMTRLEKTIQKNPFDWQIIFQAKSELQRQCLLLGFNFHSSCKR
;
A
#
# COMPACT_ATOMS: atom_id res chain seq x y z
N PHE A 1 -12.39 -17.87 -20.76
CA PHE A 1 -11.39 -17.48 -19.74
C PHE A 1 -10.19 -16.72 -20.32
N LEU A 2 -9.75 -16.99 -21.56
CA LEU A 2 -8.61 -16.32 -22.23
C LEU A 2 -8.83 -14.84 -22.68
N GLY A 3 -9.97 -14.23 -22.38
CA GLY A 3 -10.31 -12.87 -22.84
C GLY A 3 -10.64 -11.86 -21.74
N ARG A 4 -10.51 -12.21 -20.45
CA ARG A 4 -10.68 -11.20 -19.38
C ARG A 4 -9.40 -10.40 -19.23
N THR A 5 -9.47 -9.10 -19.46
CA THR A 5 -8.40 -8.15 -19.17
C THR A 5 -8.14 -8.12 -17.65
N LEU A 6 -6.88 -8.01 -17.23
CA LEU A 6 -6.53 -7.75 -15.81
C LEU A 6 -6.80 -6.29 -15.41
N GLU A 7 -7.32 -5.47 -16.33
CA GLU A 7 -7.63 -4.05 -16.13
C GLU A 7 -8.41 -3.78 -14.83
N PRO A 8 -9.45 -4.56 -14.46
CA PRO A 8 -10.15 -4.35 -13.20
C PRO A 8 -9.26 -4.57 -11.97
N GLU A 9 -8.40 -5.59 -11.98
CA GLU A 9 -7.52 -5.90 -10.84
C GLU A 9 -6.36 -4.87 -10.73
N VAL A 10 -5.82 -4.43 -11.86
CA VAL A 10 -4.78 -3.38 -11.91
C VAL A 10 -5.34 -2.05 -11.41
N LEU A 11 -6.57 -1.70 -11.79
CA LEU A 11 -7.26 -0.50 -11.34
C LEU A 11 -7.49 -0.54 -9.82
N ILE A 12 -7.91 -1.68 -9.27
CA ILE A 12 -8.13 -1.86 -7.83
C ILE A 12 -6.84 -1.59 -7.05
N ILE A 13 -5.70 -2.18 -7.45
CA ILE A 13 -4.42 -1.98 -6.76
C ILE A 13 -3.97 -0.52 -6.82
N THR A 14 -4.13 0.11 -7.98
CA THR A 14 -3.78 1.53 -8.16
C THR A 14 -4.64 2.45 -7.29
N ASN A 15 -5.94 2.15 -7.19
CA ASN A 15 -6.85 2.89 -6.35
C ASN A 15 -6.51 2.73 -4.85
N VAL A 16 -6.25 1.50 -4.40
CA VAL A 16 -5.84 1.21 -3.03
C VAL A 16 -4.55 1.95 -2.68
N GLU A 17 -3.53 1.89 -3.55
CA GLU A 17 -2.26 2.60 -3.32
C GLU A 17 -2.48 4.11 -3.13
N LYS A 18 -3.26 4.72 -4.03
CA LYS A 18 -3.56 6.16 -3.98
C LYS A 18 -4.27 6.53 -2.68
N HIS A 19 -5.33 5.80 -2.32
CA HIS A 19 -6.10 6.10 -1.11
C HIS A 19 -5.28 5.88 0.16
N PHE A 20 -4.50 4.81 0.23
CA PHE A 20 -3.66 4.51 1.40
C PHE A 20 -2.52 5.52 1.53
N GLY A 21 -1.93 5.95 0.42
CA GLY A 21 -0.95 7.04 0.40
C GLY A 21 -1.54 8.34 0.96
N ASN A 22 -2.72 8.74 0.48
CA ASN A 22 -3.43 9.93 0.97
C ASN A 22 -3.77 9.83 2.46
N MET A 23 -4.25 8.67 2.93
CA MET A 23 -4.53 8.44 4.34
C MET A 23 -3.24 8.53 5.17
N CYS A 24 -2.14 7.92 4.71
CA CYS A 24 -0.86 7.96 5.41
C CYS A 24 -0.35 9.40 5.58
N GLN A 25 -0.48 10.23 4.54
CA GLN A 25 -0.14 11.65 4.63
C GLN A 25 -1.01 12.37 5.67
N ARG A 26 -2.34 12.22 5.60
CA ARG A 26 -3.27 12.87 6.55
C ARG A 26 -3.00 12.47 7.99
N PHE A 27 -2.74 11.18 8.25
CA PHE A 27 -2.41 10.72 9.60
C PHE A 27 -1.04 11.24 10.07
N ALA A 28 -0.05 11.34 9.18
CA ALA A 28 1.24 11.94 9.51
C ALA A 28 1.09 13.42 9.88
N GLU A 29 0.30 14.19 9.12
CA GLU A 29 -0.02 15.59 9.42
C GLU A 29 -0.75 15.73 10.77
N TYR A 30 -1.71 14.86 11.06
CA TYR A 30 -2.43 14.83 12.34
C TYR A 30 -1.50 14.57 13.54
N VAL A 31 -0.62 13.57 13.44
CA VAL A 31 0.38 13.25 14.48
C VAL A 31 1.35 14.42 14.67
N CYS A 32 1.83 15.01 13.57
CA CYS A 32 2.71 16.17 13.61
C CYS A 32 2.03 17.37 14.28
N SER A 33 0.77 17.63 13.97
CA SER A 33 -0.02 18.69 14.61
C SER A 33 -0.20 18.46 16.10
N THR A 34 -0.36 17.19 16.51
CA THR A 34 -0.45 16.81 17.92
C THR A 34 0.88 17.03 18.65
N ALA A 35 2.02 16.66 18.05
CA ALA A 35 3.35 16.93 18.61
C ALA A 35 3.64 18.44 18.72
N LYS A 36 3.28 19.23 17.69
CA LYS A 36 3.41 20.69 17.73
C LYS A 36 2.59 21.34 18.85
N LEU A 37 1.45 20.75 19.23
CA LEU A 37 0.65 21.24 20.35
C LEU A 37 1.38 21.04 21.69
N ARG A 38 2.09 19.91 21.85
CA ARG A 38 2.97 19.67 22.99
C ARG A 38 4.10 20.70 23.05
N ASP A 39 4.77 20.96 21.94
CA ASP A 39 5.85 21.97 21.89
C ASP A 39 5.36 23.37 22.30
N LYS A 40 4.12 23.73 21.96
CA LYS A 40 3.49 24.99 22.41
C LYS A 40 3.23 25.00 23.91
N ALA A 41 2.75 23.88 24.47
CA ALA A 41 2.52 23.77 25.90
C ALA A 41 3.82 23.77 26.70
N ASP A 42 4.92 23.19 26.18
CA ASP A 42 6.25 23.28 26.78
C ASP A 42 6.73 24.73 26.89
N ASN A 43 6.42 25.57 25.91
CA ASN A 43 6.70 27.00 25.98
C ASN A 43 5.90 27.69 27.11
N LEU A 44 4.62 27.35 27.26
CA LEU A 44 3.78 27.86 28.35
C LEU A 44 4.32 27.43 29.73
N VAL A 45 4.66 26.15 29.91
CA VAL A 45 5.28 25.63 31.13
C VAL A 45 6.54 26.42 31.48
N ARG A 46 7.39 26.69 30.48
CA ARG A 46 8.63 27.46 30.64
C ARG A 46 8.37 28.92 31.00
N GLU A 47 7.38 29.55 30.37
CA GLU A 47 7.00 30.94 30.63
C GLU A 47 6.44 31.10 32.05
N ILE A 48 5.55 30.20 32.48
CA ILE A 48 5.03 30.15 33.86
C ILE A 48 6.19 29.96 34.84
N GLY A 49 7.12 29.05 34.55
CA GLY A 49 8.30 28.82 35.40
C GLY A 49 9.19 30.05 35.54
N ARG A 50 9.46 30.76 34.43
CA ARG A 50 10.26 31.99 34.43
C ARG A 50 9.59 33.10 35.24
N TYR A 51 8.30 33.32 35.07
CA TYR A 51 7.59 34.33 35.85
C TYR A 51 7.47 33.93 37.32
N ALA A 52 7.25 32.66 37.63
CA ALA A 52 7.27 32.16 39.01
C ALA A 52 8.59 32.48 39.73
N ASP A 53 9.71 32.53 39.01
CA ASP A 53 11.00 32.84 39.61
C ASP A 53 11.15 34.31 40.06
N THR A 54 10.32 35.23 39.56
CA THR A 54 10.30 36.64 39.96
C THR A 54 9.34 36.93 41.12
N GLU A 55 8.53 35.95 41.51
CA GLU A 55 7.44 36.13 42.49
C GLU A 55 7.82 35.71 43.92
N THR A 56 6.97 36.12 44.88
CA THR A 56 7.12 35.73 46.29
C THR A 56 7.03 34.21 46.47
N SER A 57 7.65 33.68 47.54
CA SER A 57 7.78 32.23 47.76
C SER A 57 6.46 31.45 47.66
N ASN A 58 5.38 31.99 48.24
CA ASN A 58 4.06 31.35 48.20
C ASN A 58 3.49 31.29 46.78
N LEU A 59 3.52 32.41 46.04
CA LEU A 59 3.02 32.47 44.67
C LEU A 59 3.90 31.64 43.73
N LYS A 60 5.22 31.72 43.87
CA LYS A 60 6.20 30.88 43.16
C LYS A 60 5.90 29.40 43.30
N LYS A 61 5.61 28.92 44.52
CA LYS A 61 5.24 27.52 44.77
C LYS A 61 3.95 27.15 44.02
N GLY A 62 2.90 27.96 44.11
CA GLY A 62 1.63 27.72 43.42
C GLY A 62 1.77 27.69 41.90
N MET A 63 2.55 28.63 41.33
CA MET A 63 2.81 28.69 39.90
C MET A 63 3.63 27.50 39.39
N ARG A 64 4.65 27.06 40.14
CA ARG A 64 5.42 25.86 39.78
C ARG A 64 4.54 24.60 39.81
N GLN A 65 3.63 24.50 40.77
CA GLN A 65 2.65 23.40 40.80
C GLN A 65 1.70 23.46 39.60
N PHE A 66 1.21 24.65 39.25
CA PHE A 66 0.36 24.87 38.08
C PHE A 66 1.07 24.48 36.77
N ALA A 67 2.32 24.89 36.57
CA ALA A 67 3.15 24.49 35.44
C ALA A 67 3.39 22.96 35.42
N GLY A 68 3.61 22.34 36.58
CA GLY A 68 3.76 20.89 36.71
C GLY A 68 2.51 20.11 36.30
N HIS A 69 1.31 20.60 36.62
CA HIS A 69 0.06 19.99 36.15
C HIS A 69 -0.05 20.02 34.63
N LEU A 70 0.29 21.15 34.00
CA LEU A 70 0.30 21.25 32.54
C LEU A 70 1.34 20.30 31.92
N ALA A 71 2.56 20.27 32.45
CA ALA A 71 3.61 19.36 31.97
C ALA A 71 3.16 17.88 32.02
N MET A 72 2.52 17.46 33.10
CA MET A 72 1.98 16.09 33.22
C MET A 72 0.92 15.79 32.16
N ILE A 73 0.07 16.76 31.80
CA ILE A 73 -0.91 16.61 30.71
C ILE A 73 -0.19 16.43 29.36
N GLU A 74 0.93 17.13 29.15
CA GLU A 74 1.72 17.05 27.93
C GLU A 74 2.48 15.72 27.80
N ASP A 75 2.91 15.11 28.91
CA ASP A 75 3.48 13.75 28.90
C ASP A 75 2.47 12.72 28.34
N TYR A 76 1.19 12.84 28.69
CA TYR A 76 0.14 12.00 28.08
C TYR A 76 -0.03 12.28 26.58
N ARG A 77 0.16 13.53 26.14
CA ARG A 77 0.12 13.88 24.72
C ARG A 77 1.29 13.26 23.96
N GLU A 78 2.47 13.20 24.56
CA GLU A 78 3.61 12.49 23.97
C GLU A 78 3.34 10.99 23.83
N ALA A 79 2.82 10.36 24.89
CA ALA A 79 2.41 8.95 24.82
C ALA A 79 1.36 8.71 23.72
N ARG A 80 0.44 9.66 23.52
CA ARG A 80 -0.54 9.60 22.42
C ARG A 80 0.12 9.72 21.05
N VAL A 81 1.09 10.61 20.87
CA VAL A 81 1.86 10.76 19.62
C VAL A 81 2.54 9.44 19.27
N GLU A 82 3.26 8.84 20.21
CA GLU A 82 3.95 7.57 19.98
C GLU A 82 2.97 6.43 19.70
N ARG A 83 1.84 6.38 20.42
CA ARG A 83 0.80 5.37 20.18
C ARG A 83 0.14 5.53 18.81
N LEU A 84 -0.10 6.75 18.34
CA LEU A 84 -0.61 7.01 16.99
C LEU A 84 0.39 6.56 15.92
N LYS A 85 1.69 6.87 16.10
CA LYS A 85 2.74 6.39 15.17
C LYS A 85 2.77 4.86 15.12
N ALA A 86 2.79 4.20 16.26
CA ALA A 86 2.94 2.75 16.35
C ALA A 86 1.69 1.97 15.92
N LYS A 87 0.50 2.43 16.31
CA LYS A 87 -0.75 1.66 16.14
C LYS A 87 -1.59 2.08 14.94
N VAL A 88 -1.37 3.27 14.38
CA VAL A 88 -2.13 3.76 13.22
C VAL A 88 -1.22 3.88 12.00
N ILE A 89 -0.15 4.67 12.10
CA ILE A 89 0.73 4.93 10.95
C ILE A 89 1.54 3.68 10.59
N GLY A 90 2.09 2.96 11.57
CA GLY A 90 2.88 1.75 11.35
C GLY A 90 2.16 0.69 10.50
N PRO A 91 0.97 0.23 10.93
CA PRO A 91 0.17 -0.72 10.16
C PRO A 91 -0.20 -0.19 8.78
N LEU A 92 -0.61 1.07 8.66
CA LEU A 92 -0.98 1.66 7.36
C LEU A 92 0.22 1.71 6.39
N LYS A 93 1.42 2.05 6.87
CA LYS A 93 2.65 2.03 6.06
C LYS A 93 3.01 0.62 5.59
N SER A 94 2.78 -0.40 6.43
CA SER A 94 3.11 -1.79 6.09
C SER A 94 2.36 -2.30 4.85
N TYR A 95 1.13 -1.81 4.61
CA TYR A 95 0.36 -2.14 3.41
C TYR A 95 1.04 -1.71 2.10
N GLY A 96 1.91 -0.70 2.13
CA GLY A 96 2.70 -0.32 0.96
C GLY A 96 3.54 -1.49 0.42
N SER A 97 4.05 -2.35 1.30
CA SER A 97 4.75 -3.57 0.90
C SER A 97 3.81 -4.56 0.22
N VAL A 98 2.61 -4.78 0.76
CA VAL A 98 1.61 -5.70 0.20
C VAL A 98 1.21 -5.25 -1.21
N VAL A 99 0.82 -3.99 -1.37
CA VAL A 99 0.46 -3.39 -2.68
C VAL A 99 1.60 -3.55 -3.69
N LYS A 100 2.85 -3.34 -3.27
CA LYS A 100 4.03 -3.51 -4.14
C LYS A 100 4.22 -4.95 -4.60
N HIS A 101 4.03 -5.94 -3.72
CA HIS A 101 4.13 -7.36 -4.08
C HIS A 101 3.00 -7.75 -5.03
N THR A 102 1.75 -7.44 -4.68
CA THR A 102 0.59 -7.77 -5.53
C THR A 102 0.70 -7.13 -6.92
N ARG A 103 1.23 -5.91 -7.02
CA ARG A 103 1.51 -5.27 -8.32
C ARG A 103 2.54 -6.04 -9.14
N LYS A 104 3.62 -6.53 -8.51
CA LYS A 104 4.62 -7.34 -9.21
C LYS A 104 4.01 -8.64 -9.73
N ASP A 105 3.19 -9.29 -8.93
CA ASP A 105 2.50 -10.54 -9.30
C ASP A 105 1.54 -10.29 -10.48
N LEU A 106 0.73 -9.23 -10.43
CA LEU A 106 -0.13 -8.86 -11.56
C LEU A 106 0.68 -8.58 -12.83
N LYS A 107 1.82 -7.90 -12.74
CA LYS A 107 2.70 -7.67 -13.91
C LYS A 107 3.26 -8.98 -14.47
N ALA A 108 3.63 -9.93 -13.61
CA ALA A 108 4.10 -11.24 -14.03
C ALA A 108 2.99 -12.01 -14.75
N ILE A 109 1.78 -12.05 -14.17
CA ILE A 109 0.60 -12.68 -14.78
C ILE A 109 0.25 -12.02 -16.12
N GLN A 110 0.26 -10.69 -16.20
CA GLN A 110 0.00 -9.96 -17.44
C GLN A 110 1.05 -10.28 -18.51
N SER A 111 2.32 -10.39 -18.15
CA SER A 111 3.39 -10.77 -19.08
C SER A 111 3.17 -12.16 -19.67
N VAL A 112 2.79 -13.12 -18.82
CA VAL A 112 2.46 -14.49 -19.24
C VAL A 112 1.27 -14.48 -20.20
N ARG A 113 0.16 -13.82 -19.82
CA ARG A 113 -1.02 -13.68 -20.69
C ARG A 113 -0.70 -13.03 -22.04
N ASN A 114 0.14 -12.00 -22.04
CA ASN A 114 0.57 -11.33 -23.28
C ASN A 114 1.37 -12.27 -24.20
N ARG A 115 2.17 -13.18 -23.63
CA ARG A 115 2.87 -14.21 -24.42
C ARG A 115 1.86 -15.22 -24.97
N GLU A 116 0.96 -15.74 -24.14
CA GLU A 116 -0.09 -16.67 -24.59
C GLU A 116 -0.95 -16.08 -25.72
N ALA A 117 -1.39 -14.83 -25.58
CA ALA A 117 -2.15 -14.14 -26.63
C ALA A 117 -1.37 -14.10 -27.96
N LYS A 118 -0.06 -13.81 -27.92
CA LYS A 118 0.79 -13.84 -29.12
C LYS A 118 0.90 -15.25 -29.72
N HIS A 119 1.02 -16.29 -28.90
CA HIS A 119 1.07 -17.66 -29.40
C HIS A 119 -0.27 -18.11 -30.00
N MET A 120 -1.40 -17.72 -29.38
CA MET A 120 -2.74 -17.93 -29.94
C MET A 120 -2.94 -17.24 -31.29
N THR A 121 -2.59 -15.95 -31.40
CA THR A 121 -2.67 -15.23 -32.68
C THR A 121 -1.78 -15.87 -33.76
N ARG A 122 -0.62 -16.45 -33.39
CA ARG A 122 0.22 -17.20 -34.33
C ARG A 122 -0.46 -18.48 -34.80
N LEU A 123 -1.06 -19.25 -33.88
CA LEU A 123 -1.80 -20.47 -34.21
C LEU A 123 -2.99 -20.17 -35.13
N GLU A 124 -3.78 -19.13 -34.84
CA GLU A 124 -4.89 -18.69 -35.68
C GLU A 124 -4.44 -18.32 -37.10
N LYS A 125 -3.31 -17.62 -37.24
CA LYS A 125 -2.72 -17.30 -38.54
C LYS A 125 -2.27 -18.56 -39.29
N THR A 126 -1.71 -19.55 -38.61
CA THR A 126 -1.32 -20.83 -39.23
C THR A 126 -2.54 -21.59 -39.74
N ILE A 127 -3.62 -21.64 -38.96
CA ILE A 127 -4.89 -22.24 -39.36
C ILE A 127 -5.48 -21.55 -40.59
N GLN A 128 -5.48 -20.20 -40.61
CA GLN A 128 -5.99 -19.44 -41.76
C GLN A 128 -5.16 -19.62 -43.03
N LYS A 129 -3.83 -19.74 -42.91
CA LYS A 129 -2.93 -19.89 -44.05
C LYS A 129 -3.00 -21.29 -44.68
N ASN A 130 -3.12 -22.33 -43.87
CA ASN A 130 -3.07 -23.72 -44.34
C ASN A 130 -4.20 -24.54 -43.70
N PRO A 131 -5.47 -24.33 -44.10
CA PRO A 131 -6.63 -24.92 -43.42
C PRO A 131 -6.72 -26.44 -43.51
N PHE A 132 -6.07 -27.07 -44.49
CA PHE A 132 -6.09 -28.53 -44.69
C PHE A 132 -4.80 -29.23 -44.25
N ASP A 133 -3.78 -28.48 -43.81
CA ASP A 133 -2.53 -29.05 -43.30
C ASP A 133 -2.66 -29.36 -41.81
N TRP A 134 -3.33 -30.48 -41.54
CA TRP A 134 -3.60 -30.96 -40.19
C TRP A 134 -2.32 -31.25 -39.41
N GLN A 135 -1.24 -31.66 -40.07
CA GLN A 135 0.02 -32.01 -39.43
C GLN A 135 0.69 -30.75 -38.84
N ILE A 136 0.75 -29.66 -39.61
CA ILE A 136 1.30 -28.37 -39.13
C ILE A 136 0.42 -27.78 -38.03
N ILE A 137 -0.91 -27.81 -38.17
CA ILE A 137 -1.84 -27.30 -37.16
C ILE A 137 -1.69 -28.07 -35.84
N PHE A 138 -1.61 -29.40 -35.91
CA PHE A 138 -1.47 -30.26 -34.73
C PHE A 138 -0.14 -30.00 -34.00
N GLN A 139 0.96 -29.87 -34.75
CA GLN A 139 2.28 -29.57 -34.18
C GLN A 139 2.30 -28.21 -33.48
N ALA A 140 1.75 -27.16 -34.11
CA ALA A 140 1.66 -25.82 -33.53
C ALA A 140 0.80 -25.79 -32.26
N LYS A 141 -0.31 -26.55 -32.23
CA LYS A 141 -1.17 -26.68 -31.04
C LYS A 141 -0.47 -27.43 -29.90
N SER A 142 0.28 -28.49 -30.21
CA SER A 142 1.04 -29.25 -29.22
C SER A 142 2.16 -28.40 -28.59
N GLU A 143 2.85 -27.60 -29.40
CA GLU A 143 3.90 -26.69 -28.93
C GLU A 143 3.34 -25.58 -28.03
N LEU A 144 2.20 -24.99 -28.41
CA LEU A 144 1.49 -24.03 -27.57
C LEU A 144 1.06 -24.65 -26.23
N GLN A 145 0.51 -25.87 -26.26
CA GLN A 145 0.10 -26.59 -25.05
C GLN A 145 1.28 -26.87 -24.11
N ARG A 146 2.43 -27.25 -24.65
CA ARG A 146 3.67 -27.44 -23.87
C ARG A 146 4.15 -26.15 -23.22
N GLN A 147 4.06 -25.02 -23.94
CA GLN A 147 4.46 -23.71 -23.42
C GLN A 147 3.50 -23.22 -22.31
N CYS A 148 2.18 -23.42 -22.44
CA CYS A 148 1.23 -23.13 -21.37
C CYS A 148 1.48 -23.97 -20.10
N LEU A 149 1.80 -25.27 -20.26
CA LEU A 149 2.10 -26.16 -19.13
C LEU A 149 3.36 -25.72 -18.36
N LEU A 150 4.42 -25.30 -19.07
CA LEU A 150 5.65 -24.77 -18.46
C LEU A 150 5.42 -23.46 -17.67
N LEU A 151 4.36 -22.72 -18.01
CA LEU A 151 3.98 -21.48 -17.34
C LEU A 151 2.93 -21.70 -16.24
N GLY A 152 2.58 -22.95 -15.92
CA GLY A 152 1.68 -23.33 -14.83
C GLY A 152 0.19 -23.35 -15.19
N PHE A 153 -0.18 -23.44 -16.48
CA PHE A 153 -1.57 -23.49 -16.95
C PHE A 153 -1.99 -24.86 -17.50
N ASN A 154 -3.22 -25.29 -17.18
CA ASN A 154 -3.87 -26.48 -17.74
C ASN A 154 -4.63 -26.12 -19.03
N PHE A 155 -4.08 -26.50 -20.19
CA PHE A 155 -4.68 -26.27 -21.52
C PHE A 155 -5.95 -27.11 -21.80
N HIS A 156 -6.29 -28.04 -20.91
CA HIS A 156 -7.24 -29.12 -21.17
C HIS A 156 -8.72 -28.71 -21.11
N SER A 157 -9.04 -27.47 -20.72
CA SER A 157 -10.43 -27.02 -20.53
C SER A 157 -11.07 -26.33 -21.75
N SER A 158 -10.35 -26.14 -22.87
CA SER A 158 -10.86 -25.46 -24.08
C SER A 158 -11.22 -26.37 -25.26
N CYS A 159 -11.07 -27.69 -25.16
CA CYS A 159 -11.46 -28.63 -26.23
C CYS A 159 -12.82 -29.32 -26.00
N LYS A 160 -13.63 -28.82 -25.05
CA LYS A 160 -15.04 -29.22 -24.85
C LYS A 160 -15.98 -28.02 -25.06
N ARG A 161 -16.03 -27.52 -26.29
CA ARG A 161 -17.26 -27.07 -26.95
C ARG A 161 -16.97 -26.77 -28.42
#